data_AF-A0NQB7-F1
#
_entry.id   AF-A0NQB7-F1
#
_cell.length_a   1.000
_cell.length_b   1.000
_cell.length_c   1.000
_cell.angle_alpha   90.00
_cell.angle_beta   90.00
_cell.angle_gamma   90.00
#
_symmetry.space_group_name_H-M   'P 1'
#
loop_
_entity.id
_entity.type
_entity.pdbx_description
1 polymer ?
#
loop_
_entity_poly.entity_id
_entity_poly.type
_entity_poly.pdbx_seq_one_letter_code
_entity_poly.pdbx_strand_id
1 'polypeptide(L)' 'MSRRSGRGFINTQEVLEKLCIGRAGAVQVMRSAKIGSPQYRTAMHLCEAIDDMVEKLTGDRTHFHDKPASTAPRKDPLKR' A
#
# COMPACT_ATOMS: atom_id res chain seq x y z
N MET A 1 -10.02 36.13 18.03
CA MET A 1 -10.42 34.73 18.27
C MET A 1 -9.44 33.80 17.57
N SER A 2 -8.65 33.02 18.32
CA SER A 2 -7.72 32.03 17.78
C SER A 2 -8.51 30.90 17.11
N ARG A 3 -8.35 30.69 15.80
CA ARG A 3 -8.93 29.55 15.07
C ARG A 3 -8.29 28.27 15.60
N ARG A 4 -8.85 27.71 16.68
CA ARG A 4 -8.38 26.47 17.28
C ARG A 4 -8.90 25.30 16.46
N SER A 5 -7.97 24.60 15.82
CA SER A 5 -8.08 23.23 15.32
C SER A 5 -8.96 23.02 14.07
N GLY A 6 -8.34 22.97 12.88
CA GLY A 6 -8.96 22.50 11.63
C GLY A 6 -9.27 20.99 11.59
N ARG A 7 -9.67 20.41 12.73
CA ARG A 7 -10.10 19.00 12.84
C ARG A 7 -11.55 18.87 12.38
N GLY A 8 -11.89 17.73 11.77
CA GLY A 8 -13.26 17.41 11.32
C GLY A 8 -13.46 17.44 9.80
N PHE A 9 -12.48 17.92 9.03
CA PHE A 9 -12.47 17.83 7.58
C PHE A 9 -11.20 17.14 7.12
N ILE A 10 -11.34 16.13 6.25
CA ILE A 10 -10.23 15.43 5.61
C ILE A 10 -10.32 15.71 4.12
N ASN A 11 -9.26 16.26 3.53
CA ASN A 11 -9.13 16.32 2.08
C ASN A 11 -8.79 14.91 1.56
N THR A 12 -9.81 14.08 1.36
CA THR A 12 -9.64 12.66 1.02
C THR A 12 -8.76 12.46 -0.20
N GLN A 13 -8.93 13.25 -1.25
CA GLN A 13 -8.14 13.14 -2.48
C GLN A 13 -6.65 13.34 -2.22
N GLU A 14 -6.28 14.43 -1.55
CA GLU A 14 -4.88 14.74 -1.23
C GLU A 14 -4.25 13.67 -0.31
N VAL A 15 -5.03 13.12 0.62
CA VAL A 15 -4.56 12.04 1.49
C VAL A 15 -4.34 10.75 0.72
N LEU A 16 -5.27 10.39 -0.18
CA LEU A 16 -5.14 9.19 -1.01
C LEU A 16 -3.90 9.25 -1.91
N GLU A 17 -3.59 10.40 -2.50
CA GLU A 17 -2.36 10.59 -3.29
C GLU A 17 -1.09 10.30 -2.47
N LYS A 18 -1.03 10.82 -1.23
CA LYS A 18 0.10 10.57 -0.32
C LYS A 18 0.19 9.11 0.11
N LEU A 19 -0.95 8.49 0.42
CA LEU A 19 -1.02 7.08 0.81
C LEU A 19 -0.61 6.16 -0.35
N CYS A 20 -0.98 6.49 -1.58
CA CYS A 20 -0.57 5.75 -2.78
C CYS A 20 0.97 5.74 -2.93
N ILE A 21 1.60 6.92 -2.80
CA ILE A 21 3.08 7.04 -2.85
C ILE A 21 3.73 6.25 -1.71
N GLY A 22 3.20 6.36 -0.48
CA GLY A 22 3.70 5.62 0.68
C GLY A 22 3.63 4.10 0.48
N ARG A 23 2.52 3.61 -0.07
CA ARG A 23 2.32 2.18 -0.37
C ARG A 23 3.28 1.70 -1.44
N ALA A 24 3.48 2.47 -2.51
CA ALA A 24 4.46 2.15 -3.54
C ALA A 24 5.88 2.04 -2.97
N GLY A 25 6.26 2.95 -2.06
CA GLY A 25 7.54 2.88 -1.34
C GLY A 25 7.68 1.63 -0.47
N ALA A 26 6.64 1.28 0.29
CA ALA A 26 6.64 0.05 1.10
C ALA A 26 6.79 -1.21 0.22
N VAL A 27 6.08 -1.27 -0.91
CA VAL A 27 6.22 -2.36 -1.89
C VAL A 27 7.64 -2.42 -2.47
N GLN A 28 8.26 -1.28 -2.76
CA GLN A 28 9.65 -1.23 -3.23
C GLN A 28 10.63 -1.81 -2.19
N VAL A 29 10.44 -1.49 -0.91
CA VAL A 29 11.22 -2.09 0.20
C VAL A 29 11.01 -3.59 0.24
N MET A 30 9.75 -4.07 0.19
CA MET A 30 9.46 -5.51 0.20
C MET A 30 10.10 -6.25 -0.99
N ARG A 31 10.15 -5.64 -2.17
CA ARG A 31 10.78 -6.21 -3.36
C ARG A 31 12.30 -6.30 -3.25
N SER A 32 12.93 -5.43 -2.48
CA SER A 32 14.39 -5.31 -2.39
C SER A 32 14.97 -5.99 -1.15
N ALA A 33 14.19 -6.07 -0.07
CA ALA A 33 14.63 -6.64 1.20
C ALA A 33 14.69 -8.17 1.16
N LYS A 34 15.60 -8.75 1.95
CA LYS A 34 15.63 -10.20 2.18
C LYS A 34 14.30 -10.63 2.80
N ILE A 35 13.67 -11.65 2.21
CA ILE A 35 12.41 -12.21 2.72
C ILE A 35 12.54 -12.53 4.20
N GLY A 36 11.57 -12.06 4.99
CA GLY A 36 11.52 -12.27 6.44
C GLY A 36 12.47 -11.39 7.26
N SER A 37 13.27 -10.51 6.64
CA SER A 37 14.07 -9.51 7.38
C SER A 37 13.16 -8.51 8.11
N PRO A 38 13.69 -7.78 9.11
CA PRO A 38 12.92 -6.75 9.80
C PRO A 38 12.31 -5.71 8.84
N GLN A 39 13.08 -5.25 7.85
CA GLN A 39 12.61 -4.27 6.86
C GLN A 39 11.47 -4.83 6.00
N TYR A 40 11.57 -6.09 5.58
CA TYR A 40 10.52 -6.76 4.82
C TYR A 40 9.21 -6.84 5.63
N ARG A 41 9.30 -7.28 6.89
CA ARG A 41 8.12 -7.40 7.78
C ARG A 41 7.50 -6.04 8.09
N THR A 42 8.32 -5.03 8.40
CA THR A 42 7.83 -3.68 8.67
C THR A 42 7.18 -3.07 7.42
N ALA A 43 7.74 -3.28 6.23
CA ALA A 43 7.14 -2.80 5.00
C ALA A 43 5.81 -3.50 4.68
N MET A 44 5.69 -4.81 4.99
CA MET A 44 4.43 -5.55 4.90
C MET A 44 3.36 -4.95 5.83
N HIS A 45 3.69 -4.72 7.10
CA HIS A 45 2.77 -4.09 8.05
C HIS A 45 2.40 -2.67 7.66
N LEU A 46 3.32 -1.91 7.06
CA LEU A 46 3.03 -0.58 6.55
C LEU A 46 2.01 -0.62 5.40
N CYS A 47 2.13 -1.58 4.48
CA CYS A 47 1.12 -1.78 3.44
C CYS A 47 -0.26 -2.08 4.04
N GLU A 48 -0.33 -2.99 5.02
CA GLU A 48 -1.60 -3.32 5.71
C GLU A 48 -2.22 -2.11 6.39
N ALA A 49 -1.41 -1.31 7.09
CA ALA A 49 -1.88 -0.10 7.76
C ALA A 49 -2.34 0.99 6.78
N ILE A 50 -1.70 1.11 5.62
CA ILE A 50 -2.15 2.01 4.55
C ILE A 50 -3.48 1.52 3.99
N ASP A 51 -3.61 0.23 3.68
CA ASP A 51 -4.84 -0.35 3.13
C ASP A 51 -6.01 -0.22 4.14
N ASP A 52 -5.74 -0.37 5.44
CA ASP A 52 -6.69 -0.07 6.53
C ASP A 52 -7.16 1.40 6.49
N MET A 53 -6.22 2.35 6.39
CA MET A 53 -6.55 3.77 6.35
C MET A 53 -7.39 4.11 5.12
N VAL A 54 -7.04 3.53 3.97
CA VAL A 54 -7.76 3.72 2.71
C VAL A 54 -9.17 3.18 2.81
N GLU A 55 -9.36 1.99 3.38
CA GLU A 55 -10.69 1.42 3.65
C GLU A 55 -11.54 2.37 4.50
N LYS A 56 -10.97 3.00 5.53
CA LYS A 56 -11.72 3.98 6.35
C LYS A 56 -12.04 5.28 5.63
N LEU A 57 -11.28 5.65 4.61
CA LEU A 57 -11.50 6.86 3.81
C LEU A 57 -12.45 6.64 2.61
N THR A 58 -12.43 5.45 2.00
CA THR A 58 -13.12 5.17 0.73
C THR A 58 -14.20 4.09 0.83
N GLY A 59 -14.17 3.26 1.87
CA GLY A 59 -14.97 2.04 1.96
C GLY A 59 -14.42 0.86 1.16
N ASP A 60 -13.27 1.01 0.50
CA ASP A 60 -12.64 -0.01 -0.33
C ASP A 60 -11.17 -0.21 0.06
N ARG A 61 -10.89 -1.35 0.69
CA ARG A 61 -9.53 -1.75 1.08
C ARG A 61 -8.63 -2.03 -0.14
N THR A 62 -9.22 -2.45 -1.25
CA THR A 62 -8.50 -2.85 -2.46
C THR A 62 -8.27 -1.70 -3.43
N HIS A 63 -8.55 -0.46 -3.00
CA HIS A 63 -8.46 0.73 -3.83
C HIS A 63 -7.10 0.94 -4.51
N PHE A 64 -6.00 0.48 -3.90
CA PHE A 64 -4.65 0.53 -4.47
C PHE A 64 -4.14 -0.81 -5.02
N HIS A 65 -5.01 -1.81 -5.14
CA HIS A 65 -4.65 -3.10 -5.72
C HIS A 65 -4.72 -2.99 -7.24
N ASP A 66 -3.65 -2.47 -7.86
CA ASP A 66 -3.56 -2.42 -9.31
C ASP A 66 -3.52 -3.82 -9.93
N LYS A 67 -4.55 -4.09 -10.74
CA LYS A 67 -4.79 -5.20 -11.69
C LYS A 67 -4.57 -6.64 -11.17
N PRO A 68 -5.41 -7.60 -11.61
CA PRO A 68 -5.17 -9.01 -11.37
C PRO A 68 -3.76 -9.38 -11.87
N ALA A 69 -3.04 -10.19 -11.09
CA ALA A 69 -1.67 -10.57 -11.37
C ALA A 69 -1.51 -11.04 -12.83
N SER A 70 -0.79 -10.26 -13.64
CA SER A 70 -0.51 -10.58 -15.05
C SER A 70 0.74 -11.42 -15.22
N THR A 71 1.27 -12.01 -14.14
CA THR A 71 2.47 -12.84 -14.18
C THR A 71 2.17 -14.09 -15.00
N ALA A 72 2.77 -14.18 -16.20
CA ALA A 72 2.66 -15.36 -17.04
C ALA A 72 3.14 -16.60 -16.26
N PRO A 73 2.50 -17.78 -16.43
CA PRO A 73 2.95 -19.01 -15.81
C PRO A 73 4.43 -19.26 -16.13
N ARG A 74 5.21 -19.60 -15.11
CA ARG A 74 6.61 -20.00 -15.30
C ARG A 74 6.62 -21.22 -16.23
N LYS A 75 7.23 -21.11 -17.41
CA LYS A 75 7.49 -22.28 -18.25
C LYS A 75 8.41 -23.20 -17.46
N ASP A 76 7.86 -24.34 -17.06
CA ASP A 76 8.61 -25.38 -16.37
C ASP A 76 9.68 -25.93 -17.32
N PRO A 77 10.99 -25.77 -17.03
CA PRO A 77 12.04 -26.22 -17.92
C PRO A 77 12.16 -27.76 -17.99
N LEU A 78 11.35 -28.50 -17.22
CA LEU A 78 11.38 -29.98 -17.15
C LEU A 78 10.31 -30.69 -18.00
N LYS A 79 9.59 -29.99 -18.88
CA LYS A 79 8.70 -30.63 -19.88
C LYS A 79 9.25 -30.47 -21.30
N ARG A 80 10.26 -31.28 -21.63
CA ARG A 80 10.38 -32.19 -22.80
C ARG A 80 11.84 -32.49 -23.09
#